data_AF-A0A815GIP4-F1
#
_entry.id   AF-A0A815GIP4-F1
#
_cell.length_a   1.000
_cell.length_b   1.000
_cell.length_c   1.000
_cell.angle_alpha   90.00
_cell.angle_beta   90.00
_cell.angle_gamma   90.00
#
_symmetry.space_group_name_H-M   'P 1'
#
loop_
_entity.id
_entity.type
_entity.pdbx_description
1 polymer ?
#
loop_
_entity_poly.entity_id
_entity_poly.type
_entity_poly.pdbx_seq_one_letter_code
_entity_poly.pdbx_strand_id
1 'polypeptide(L)'
;MFGGFITNGGMTGHDMNALSQGLDENTEFSYLKIRIKQIEYLGKRLTKFGIPVQMPYGCHAIFVDARKCLLDIRKEQYSANALALLRQVDVMDRKHSIQCGFTIT
;
A
#
# COMPACT_ATOMS: atom_id res chain seq x y z
N MET A 1 -1.62 20.81 -26.89
CA MET A 1 -2.35 19.82 -26.08
C MET A 1 -2.65 18.63 -26.98
N PHE A 2 -1.83 17.59 -26.95
CA PHE A 2 -2.03 16.39 -27.78
C PHE A 2 -2.59 15.30 -26.88
N GLY A 3 -3.92 15.27 -26.75
CA GLY A 3 -4.64 14.26 -25.97
C GLY A 3 -4.69 12.92 -26.71
N GLY A 4 -3.54 12.39 -27.11
CA GLY A 4 -3.45 11.13 -27.84
C GLY A 4 -4.26 11.10 -29.15
N PHE A 5 -4.29 9.93 -29.77
CA PHE A 5 -5.22 9.55 -30.82
C PHE A 5 -6.19 8.52 -30.24
N ILE A 6 -7.34 8.32 -30.91
CA ILE A 6 -8.37 7.36 -30.49
C ILE A 6 -7.77 5.95 -30.24
N THR A 7 -6.71 5.60 -30.97
CA THR A 7 -6.05 4.29 -30.92
C THR A 7 -4.98 4.15 -29.84
N ASN A 8 -4.53 5.24 -29.21
CA ASN A 8 -3.45 5.17 -28.24
C ASN A 8 -3.71 5.90 -26.91
N GLY A 9 -4.70 6.80 -26.84
CA GLY A 9 -5.06 7.49 -25.61
C GLY A 9 -3.92 8.28 -24.96
N GLY A 10 -2.85 8.58 -25.70
CA GLY A 10 -1.65 9.23 -25.17
C GLY A 10 -0.60 8.28 -24.58
N MET A 11 -0.79 6.96 -24.70
CA MET A 11 0.17 5.93 -24.30
C MET A 11 1.07 5.52 -25.47
N THR A 12 2.29 5.10 -25.18
CA THR A 12 3.12 4.46 -26.20
C THR A 12 2.58 3.06 -26.51
N GLY A 13 2.86 2.54 -27.72
CA GLY A 13 2.45 1.18 -28.10
C GLY A 13 2.97 0.10 -27.16
N HIS A 14 4.15 0.32 -26.57
CA HIS A 14 4.74 -0.59 -25.58
C HIS A 14 3.93 -0.62 -24.29
N ASP A 15 3.54 0.54 -23.76
CA ASP A 15 2.74 0.63 -22.52
C ASP A 15 1.35 0.02 -22.71
N MET A 16 0.74 0.20 -23.89
CA MET A 16 -0.53 -0.45 -24.22
C MET A 16 -0.43 -1.97 -24.23
N ASN A 17 0.67 -2.51 -24.76
CA ASN A 17 0.92 -3.94 -24.77
C ASN A 17 1.16 -4.48 -23.35
N ALA A 18 1.95 -3.76 -22.54
CA ALA A 18 2.20 -4.13 -21.14
C ALA A 18 0.92 -4.08 -20.30
N LEU A 19 0.05 -3.08 -20.51
CA LEU A 19 -1.25 -2.99 -19.84
C LEU A 19 -2.17 -4.16 -20.23
N SER A 20 -2.25 -4.49 -21.52
CA SER A 20 -3.06 -5.61 -22.01
C SER A 20 -2.62 -6.94 -21.38
N GLN A 21 -1.31 -7.20 -21.40
CA GLN A 21 -0.73 -8.40 -20.79
C GLN A 21 -0.97 -8.43 -19.28
N GLY A 22 -0.75 -7.32 -18.59
CA GLY A 22 -0.96 -7.21 -17.15
C GLY A 22 -2.43 -7.44 -16.76
N LEU A 23 -3.39 -6.98 -17.55
CA LEU A 23 -4.81 -7.23 -17.29
C LEU A 23 -5.15 -8.72 -17.41
N ASP A 24 -4.62 -9.40 -18.43
CA ASP A 24 -4.80 -10.84 -18.62
C ASP A 24 -4.23 -11.63 -17.43
N GLU A 25 -2.99 -11.34 -17.03
CA GLU A 25 -2.32 -11.97 -15.87
C GLU A 25 -3.07 -11.73 -14.55
N ASN A 26 -3.67 -10.56 -14.36
CA ASN A 26 -4.42 -10.25 -13.13
C ASN A 26 -5.73 -11.04 -13.01
N THR A 27 -6.19 -11.72 -14.07
CA THR A 27 -7.35 -12.63 -13.99
C THR A 27 -7.00 -14.00 -13.43
N GLU A 28 -5.71 -14.33 -13.31
CA GLU A 28 -5.25 -15.61 -12.78
C GLU A 28 -5.59 -15.76 -11.29
N PHE A 29 -6.41 -16.76 -10.96
CA PHE A 29 -6.88 -16.98 -9.59
C PHE A 29 -5.73 -17.26 -8.62
N SER A 30 -4.70 -17.97 -9.10
CA SER A 30 -3.50 -18.29 -8.33
C SER A 30 -2.76 -17.02 -7.90
N TYR A 31 -2.62 -16.05 -8.80
CA TYR A 31 -1.98 -14.77 -8.56
C TYR A 31 -2.76 -13.94 -7.53
N LEU A 32 -4.08 -13.80 -7.73
CA LEU A 32 -4.96 -13.07 -6.80
C LEU A 32 -4.92 -13.68 -5.38
N LYS A 33 -4.92 -15.01 -5.28
CA LYS A 33 -4.87 -15.73 -4.00
C LYS A 33 -3.57 -15.47 -3.24
N ILE A 34 -2.43 -15.46 -3.94
CA ILE A 34 -1.13 -15.14 -3.34
C ILE A 34 -1.12 -13.69 -2.86
N ARG A 35 -1.63 -12.76 -3.67
CA ARG A 35 -1.65 -11.34 -3.34
C ARG A 35 -2.49 -11.05 -2.08
N ILE A 36 -3.67 -11.66 -1.97
CA ILE A 36 -4.53 -11.51 -0.78
C ILE A 36 -3.84 -12.08 0.47
N LYS A 37 -3.23 -13.27 0.34
CA LYS A 37 -2.51 -13.91 1.46
C LYS A 37 -1.33 -13.10 1.97
N GLN A 38 -0.61 -12.39 1.08
CA GLN A 38 0.49 -11.52 1.50
C GLN A 38 0.02 -10.42 2.45
N ILE A 39 -1.15 -9.83 2.17
CA ILE A 39 -1.71 -8.76 3.00
C ILE A 39 -2.29 -9.33 4.29
N GLU A 40 -2.99 -10.47 4.21
CA GLU A 40 -3.45 -11.17 5.41
C GLU A 40 -2.29 -11.52 6.36
N TYR A 41 -1.16 -11.95 5.80
CA TYR A 41 0.04 -12.26 6.56
C TYR A 41 0.63 -11.03 7.25
N LEU A 42 0.73 -9.90 6.54
CA LEU A 42 1.14 -8.63 7.17
C LEU A 42 0.17 -8.27 8.30
N GLY A 43 -1.13 -8.30 8.03
CA GLY A 43 -2.16 -7.89 8.99
C GLY A 43 -2.07 -8.68 10.29
N LYS A 44 -1.95 -10.01 10.18
CA LYS A 44 -1.75 -10.90 11.33
C LYS A 44 -0.49 -10.54 12.11
N ARG A 45 0.62 -10.22 11.43
CA ARG A 45 1.84 -9.79 12.13
C ARG A 45 1.65 -8.46 12.85
N LEU A 46 1.07 -7.45 12.20
CA LEU A 46 0.83 -6.14 12.82
C LEU A 46 -0.08 -6.26 14.05
N THR A 47 -1.15 -7.04 13.95
CA THR A 47 -2.03 -7.31 15.10
C THR A 47 -1.30 -8.05 16.21
N LYS A 48 -0.43 -9.02 15.90
CA LYS A 48 0.40 -9.71 16.90
C LYS A 48 1.37 -8.77 17.64
N PHE A 49 1.85 -7.73 16.96
CA PHE A 49 2.68 -6.67 17.58
C PHE A 49 1.87 -5.62 18.35
N GLY A 50 0.54 -5.79 18.47
CA GLY A 50 -0.33 -4.84 19.18
C GLY A 50 -0.60 -3.54 18.42
N ILE A 51 -0.29 -3.48 17.12
CA ILE A 51 -0.55 -2.28 16.32
C ILE A 51 -2.04 -2.22 15.99
N PRO A 52 -2.73 -1.11 16.30
CA PRO A 52 -4.16 -0.96 16.05
C PRO A 52 -4.39 -0.82 14.53
N VAL A 53 -5.00 -1.84 13.94
CA VAL A 53 -5.34 -1.91 12.52
C VAL A 53 -6.85 -2.07 12.32
N GLN A 54 -7.38 -1.55 11.22
CA GLN A 54 -8.78 -1.76 10.86
C GLN A 54 -9.02 -3.21 10.40
N MET A 55 -10.15 -3.79 10.80
CA MET A 55 -10.56 -5.14 10.43
C MET A 55 -11.97 -5.14 9.81
N PRO A 56 -12.27 -6.06 8.87
CA PRO A 56 -11.38 -7.09 8.30
C PRO A 56 -10.25 -6.49 7.42
N TYR A 57 -9.13 -7.22 7.28
CA TYR A 57 -8.01 -6.73 6.46
C TYR A 57 -8.43 -6.57 5.00
N GLY A 58 -8.04 -5.45 4.38
CA GLY A 58 -8.31 -5.19 2.96
C GLY A 58 -7.48 -6.08 2.03
N CYS A 59 -7.91 -6.23 0.77
CA CYS A 59 -7.17 -6.99 -0.24
C CYS A 59 -6.01 -6.22 -0.90
N HIS A 60 -5.88 -4.92 -0.64
CA HIS A 60 -4.86 -4.06 -1.26
C HIS A 60 -4.01 -3.29 -0.24
N ALA A 61 -4.53 -3.04 0.96
CA ALA A 61 -3.87 -2.25 1.99
C ALA A 61 -4.33 -2.63 3.41
N ILE A 62 -3.54 -2.22 4.40
CA ILE A 62 -3.87 -2.31 5.82
C ILE A 62 -3.85 -0.92 6.41
N PHE A 63 -4.99 -0.49 6.95
CA PHE A 63 -5.14 0.83 7.55
C PHE A 63 -4.81 0.77 9.04
N VAL A 64 -3.80 1.53 9.44
CA VAL A 64 -3.36 1.68 10.84
C VAL A 64 -4.08 2.88 11.46
N ASP A 65 -4.65 2.72 12.65
CA ASP A 65 -5.33 3.81 13.36
C ASP A 65 -4.28 4.71 14.05
N ALA A 66 -3.85 5.76 13.36
CA ALA A 66 -2.84 6.69 13.84
C ALA A 66 -3.21 7.37 15.17
N ARG A 67 -4.50 7.54 15.47
CA ARG A 67 -4.96 8.15 16.73
C ARG A 67 -4.68 7.25 17.94
N LYS A 68 -4.76 5.93 17.73
CA LYS A 68 -4.45 4.95 18.78
C LYS A 68 -2.95 4.69 18.90
N CYS A 69 -2.17 4.96 17.85
CA CYS A 69 -0.71 4.88 17.86
C CYS A 69 -0.06 6.12 18.51
N LEU A 70 -0.60 7.31 18.28
CA LEU A 70 -0.05 8.59 18.74
C LEU A 70 -1.11 9.34 19.55
N LEU A 71 -1.29 8.93 20.80
CA LEU A 71 -2.30 9.49 21.71
C LEU A 71 -2.08 10.97 22.02
N ASP A 72 -0.83 11.45 21.95
CA ASP A 72 -0.46 12.82 22.29
C ASP A 72 -0.69 13.83 21.16
N ILE A 73 -0.96 13.38 19.94
CA ILE A 73 -1.12 14.24 18.78
C ILE A 73 -2.60 14.45 18.48
N ARG A 74 -3.04 15.70 18.60
CA ARG A 74 -4.41 16.10 18.24
C ARG A 74 -4.67 15.88 16.76
N LYS A 75 -5.90 15.53 16.40
CA LYS A 75 -6.29 15.18 15.02
C LYS A 75 -5.94 16.28 14.01
N GLU A 76 -6.06 17.54 14.43
CA GLU A 76 -5.80 18.74 13.62
C GLU A 76 -4.31 18.90 13.26
N GLN A 77 -3.42 18.17 13.94
CA GLN A 77 -1.99 18.15 13.67
C GLN A 77 -1.58 17.03 12.71
N TYR A 78 -2.54 16.45 11.97
CA TYR A 78 -2.29 15.42 10.96
C TYR A 78 -1.55 14.20 11.53
N SER A 79 -2.09 13.58 12.59
CA SER A 79 -1.45 12.45 13.29
C SER A 79 -1.10 11.26 12.37
N ALA A 80 -1.84 11.05 11.28
CA ALA A 80 -1.51 10.06 10.26
C ALA A 80 -0.24 10.41 9.48
N ASN A 81 -0.09 11.67 9.06
CA ASN A 81 1.12 12.16 8.38
C ASN A 81 2.33 12.14 9.32
N ALA A 82 2.15 12.53 10.59
CA ALA A 82 3.19 12.44 11.61
C ALA A 82 3.66 10.98 11.81
N LEU A 83 2.73 10.03 11.87
CA LEU A 83 3.05 8.60 11.95
C LEU A 83 3.80 8.12 10.70
N ALA A 84 3.37 8.54 9.51
CA ALA A 84 4.02 8.17 8.25
C ALA A 84 5.46 8.69 8.19
N LEU A 85 5.68 9.96 8.56
CA LEU A 85 7.01 10.57 8.62
C LEU A 85 7.89 9.91 9.67
N LEU A 86 7.38 9.68 10.88
CA LEU A 86 8.12 8.99 11.94
C LEU A 86 8.56 7.61 11.47
N ARG A 87 7.66 6.85 10.83
CA ARG A 87 8.00 5.55 10.25
C ARG A 87 9.01 5.63 9.11
N GLN A 88 8.91 6.65 8.26
CA GLN A 88 9.82 6.83 7.14
C GLN A 88 11.23 7.19 7.64
N VAL A 89 11.35 8.01 8.68
CA VAL A 89 12.61 8.34 9.36
C VAL A 89 13.16 7.10 10.08
N ASP A 90 12.35 6.34 10.82
CA ASP A 90 12.77 5.07 11.44
C ASP A 90 13.27 4.05 10.40
N VAL A 91 12.69 4.03 9.20
CA VAL A 91 13.13 3.19 8.08
C VAL A 91 14.44 3.70 7.48
N MET A 92 14.63 5.03 7.40
CA MET A 92 15.89 5.63 6.92
C MET A 92 17.04 5.43 7.92
N ASP A 93 16.76 5.45 9.22
CA ASP A 93 17.76 5.28 10.29
C ASP A 93 18.11 3.80 10.49
N ARG A 94 17.14 2.89 10.30
CA ARG A 94 17.39 1.44 10.28
C ARG A 94 17.81 0.93 8.90
N LYS A 95 19.03 1.28 8.49
CA LYS A 95 19.76 0.55 7.42
C LYS A 95 20.17 -0.89 7.78
N HIS A 96 19.75 -1.43 8.92
CA HIS A 96 19.80 -2.86 9.19
C HIS A 96 18.41 -3.37 9.57
N SER A 97 17.86 -4.16 8.66
CA SER A 97 16.77 -5.13 8.88
C SER A 97 15.34 -4.58 8.98
N ILE A 98 14.63 -4.71 7.85
CA ILE A 98 13.22 -5.10 7.66
C ILE A 98 12.51 -4.13 6.69
N GLN A 99 12.49 -4.59 5.44
CA GLN A 99 11.84 -4.00 4.28
C GLN A 99 10.32 -4.24 4.38
N CYS A 100 9.52 -3.18 4.54
CA CYS A 100 8.07 -3.28 4.40
C CYS A 100 7.51 -1.99 3.82
N GLY A 101 7.37 -1.94 2.50
CA GLY A 101 6.70 -0.85 1.80
C GLY A 101 5.19 -1.00 1.92
N PHE A 102 4.52 -0.07 2.60
CA PHE A 102 3.07 0.03 2.64
C PHE A 102 2.64 1.47 2.37
N THR A 103 1.90 1.66 1.28
CA THR A 103 1.23 2.91 0.91
C THR A 103 -0.03 3.05 1.78
N ILE A 104 -0.15 4.18 2.48
CA ILE A 104 -1.33 4.51 3.31
C ILE A 104 -1.99 5.74 2.68
N THR A 105 -3.28 5.62 2.39
CA THR A 105 -4.20 6.74 2.12
C THR A 105 -4.97 7.08 3.39
#